data_AF-C4Y1H7-F1
#
_entry.id   AF-C4Y1H7-F1
#
_cell.length_a   1.000
_cell.length_b   1.000
_cell.length_c   1.000
_cell.angle_alpha   90.00
_cell.angle_beta   90.00
_cell.angle_gamma   90.00
#
_symmetry.space_group_name_H-M   'P 1'
#
loop_
_entity.id
_entity.type
_entity.pdbx_description
1 polymer ?
#
loop_
_entity_poly.entity_id
_entity_poly.type
_entity_poly.pdbx_seq_one_letter_code
_entity_poly.pdbx_strand_id
1 'polypeptide(L)'
;MYKILALNCLISAYSLSVLYLAGIKFGDGQSTISGILLSVCFLSISRGKPLQKLSKERPQDGIFNTYIMGSILGQFAIHIVTLIYITREIYILEPREAQVDLEKKFEPSLLNTGMFLLQLAQQVSTFAVNYIGLPFKEGIRDNKGMYYGLFGVAGLAIMGSTEFMPEVNQAMQFVPMDIIFKCKLTGCIVLDLVGTWAVEVFFKYFFMNSAAADIAIRD
;
A
#
# COMPACT_ATOMS: atom_id res chain seq x y z
N MET A 1 7.61 -1.60 -12.12
CA MET A 1 6.16 -1.41 -12.36
C MET A 1 5.38 -2.69 -12.13
N TYR A 2 5.74 -3.84 -12.73
CA TYR A 2 4.97 -5.08 -12.56
C TYR A 2 4.78 -5.53 -11.11
N LYS A 3 5.78 -5.39 -10.23
CA LYS A 3 5.65 -5.71 -8.80
C LYS A 3 4.52 -4.92 -8.12
N ILE A 4 4.42 -3.62 -8.41
CA ILE A 4 3.37 -2.72 -7.90
C ILE A 4 1.99 -3.15 -8.41
N LEU A 5 1.88 -3.48 -9.70
CA LEU A 5 0.62 -3.94 -10.30
C LEU A 5 0.15 -5.27 -9.70
N ALA A 6 1.08 -6.22 -9.49
CA ALA A 6 0.76 -7.50 -8.88
C ALA A 6 0.23 -7.33 -7.44
N LEU A 7 0.90 -6.52 -6.62
CA LEU A 7 0.47 -6.23 -5.25
C LEU A 7 -0.89 -5.53 -5.21
N ASN A 8 -1.09 -4.48 -6.01
CA ASN A 8 -2.36 -3.77 -6.07
C ASN A 8 -3.50 -4.66 -6.58
N CYS A 9 -3.21 -5.58 -7.51
CA CYS A 9 -4.19 -6.57 -7.98
C CYS A 9 -4.60 -7.53 -6.86
N LEU A 10 -3.64 -8.07 -6.10
CA LEU A 10 -3.92 -8.98 -5.00
C LEU A 10 -4.70 -8.30 -3.87
N ILE A 11 -4.33 -7.07 -3.49
CA ILE A 11 -5.06 -6.27 -2.49
C ILE A 11 -6.50 -6.00 -2.96
N SER A 12 -6.67 -5.58 -4.23
CA SER A 12 -8.00 -5.32 -4.80
C SER A 12 -8.85 -6.59 -4.87
N ALA A 13 -8.26 -7.73 -5.25
CA ALA A 13 -8.96 -9.00 -5.30
C ALA A 13 -9.46 -9.43 -3.92
N TYR A 14 -8.67 -9.24 -2.87
CA TYR A 14 -9.10 -9.49 -1.49
C TYR A 14 -10.23 -8.55 -1.07
N SER A 15 -10.10 -7.25 -1.39
CA SER A 15 -11.12 -6.25 -1.09
C SER A 15 -12.48 -6.61 -1.73
N LEU A 16 -12.48 -6.94 -3.02
CA LEU A 16 -13.69 -7.30 -3.77
C LEU A 16 -14.27 -8.67 -3.37
N SER A 17 -13.46 -9.61 -2.90
CA SER A 17 -13.94 -10.95 -2.53
C SER A 17 -14.39 -11.04 -1.07
N VAL A 18 -13.62 -10.51 -0.13
CA VAL A 18 -13.87 -10.68 1.30
C VAL A 18 -14.60 -9.48 1.89
N LEU A 19 -14.10 -8.28 1.62
CA LEU A 19 -14.65 -7.05 2.23
C LEU A 19 -16.02 -6.70 1.65
N TYR A 20 -16.22 -6.94 0.36
CA TYR A 20 -17.52 -6.79 -0.28
C TYR A 20 -18.58 -7.72 0.35
N LEU A 21 -18.24 -8.99 0.59
CA LEU A 21 -19.13 -9.95 1.28
C LEU A 21 -19.34 -9.63 2.77
N ALA A 22 -18.49 -8.77 3.34
CA ALA A 22 -18.70 -8.21 4.67
C ALA A 22 -19.59 -6.96 4.67
N GLY A 23 -20.10 -6.53 3.50
CA GLY A 23 -21.00 -5.38 3.36
C GLY A 23 -20.28 -4.03 3.33
N ILE A 24 -18.95 -4.03 3.17
CA ILE A 24 -18.17 -2.80 3.19
C ILE A 24 -18.35 -2.06 1.86
N LYS A 25 -18.76 -0.79 1.95
CA LYS A 25 -18.79 0.15 0.83
C LYS A 25 -17.96 1.38 1.18
N PHE A 26 -17.29 1.96 0.19
CA PHE A 26 -16.58 3.23 0.32
C PHE A 26 -17.46 4.37 -0.19
N GLY A 27 -17.32 5.55 0.42
CA GLY A 27 -18.00 6.75 -0.04
C GLY A 27 -17.42 7.26 -1.37
N ASP A 28 -18.21 8.05 -2.10
CA ASP A 28 -17.78 8.63 -3.39
C ASP A 28 -16.56 9.55 -3.22
N GLY A 29 -16.53 10.36 -2.16
CA GLY A 29 -15.41 11.24 -1.83
C GLY A 29 -14.13 10.45 -1.51
N GLN A 30 -14.26 9.39 -0.72
CA GLN A 30 -13.17 8.46 -0.38
C GLN A 30 -12.57 7.83 -1.64
N SER A 31 -13.42 7.32 -2.53
CA SER A 31 -13.01 6.69 -3.79
C SER A 31 -12.39 7.68 -4.78
N THR A 32 -12.93 8.89 -4.85
CA THR A 32 -12.42 9.95 -5.74
C THR A 32 -11.03 10.43 -5.32
N ILE A 33 -10.85 10.76 -4.04
CA ILE A 33 -9.57 11.27 -3.52
C ILE A 33 -8.49 10.21 -3.62
N SER A 34 -8.78 8.97 -3.20
CA SER A 34 -7.83 7.86 -3.34
C SER A 34 -7.47 7.61 -4.81
N GLY A 35 -8.47 7.57 -5.70
CA GLY A 35 -8.27 7.39 -7.15
C GLY A 35 -7.39 8.47 -7.79
N ILE A 36 -7.61 9.75 -7.45
CA ILE A 36 -6.77 10.86 -7.94
C ILE A 36 -5.34 10.69 -7.45
N LEU A 37 -5.14 10.50 -6.15
CA LEU A 37 -3.79 10.41 -5.57
C LEU A 37 -3.00 9.21 -6.10
N LEU A 38 -3.66 8.05 -6.22
CA LEU A 38 -3.13 6.84 -6.85
C LEU A 38 -2.72 7.10 -8.30
N SER A 39 -3.56 7.78 -9.06
CA SER A 39 -3.29 8.11 -10.46
C SER A 39 -2.06 9.02 -10.60
N VAL A 40 -1.90 10.01 -9.72
CA VAL A 40 -0.69 10.85 -9.68
C VAL A 40 0.56 10.00 -9.42
N CYS A 41 0.49 9.07 -8.46
CA CYS A 41 1.61 8.17 -8.16
C CYS A 41 1.96 7.29 -9.38
N PHE A 42 0.97 6.65 -10.00
CA PHE A 42 1.16 5.80 -11.19
C PHE A 42 1.74 6.58 -12.37
N LEU A 43 1.21 7.75 -12.69
CA LEU A 43 1.73 8.61 -13.77
C LEU A 43 3.15 9.10 -13.46
N SER A 44 3.49 9.30 -12.20
CA SER A 44 4.83 9.73 -11.81
C SER A 44 5.87 8.62 -11.94
N ILE A 45 5.50 7.33 -11.90
CA ILE A 45 6.45 6.22 -12.12
C ILE A 45 7.11 6.32 -13.49
N SER A 46 6.34 6.64 -14.53
CA SER A 46 6.83 6.68 -15.92
C SER A 46 7.72 7.89 -16.21
N ARG A 47 7.67 8.93 -15.37
CA ARG A 47 8.44 10.17 -15.54
C ARG A 47 9.84 10.12 -14.93
N GLY A 48 10.23 9.00 -14.30
CA GLY A 48 11.54 8.87 -13.66
C GLY A 48 12.70 8.91 -14.65
N LYS A 49 13.61 9.87 -14.49
CA LYS A 49 14.74 10.07 -15.41
C LYS A 49 15.88 9.06 -15.16
N PRO A 50 16.52 8.52 -16.22
CA PRO A 50 17.69 7.66 -16.06
C PRO A 50 18.89 8.45 -15.53
N LEU A 51 19.81 7.78 -14.84
CA LEU A 51 21.08 8.39 -14.42
C LEU A 51 22.05 8.49 -15.59
N GLN A 52 22.92 9.50 -15.55
CA GLN A 52 23.97 9.68 -16.57
C GLN A 52 25.09 8.63 -16.47
N LYS A 53 25.28 8.05 -15.28
CA LYS A 53 26.29 7.02 -15.03
C LYS A 53 25.67 5.64 -15.22
N LEU A 54 26.34 4.79 -16.01
CA LEU A 54 25.98 3.39 -16.15
C LEU A 54 26.37 2.59 -14.89
N SER A 55 25.44 1.77 -14.42
CA SER A 55 25.67 0.84 -13.32
C SER A 55 26.39 -0.43 -13.81
N LYS A 56 27.17 -1.05 -12.92
CA LYS A 56 27.68 -2.42 -13.14
C LYS A 56 26.60 -3.48 -12.91
N GLU A 57 25.57 -3.15 -12.12
CA GLU A 57 24.44 -4.02 -11.85
C GLU A 57 23.49 -4.07 -13.05
N ARG A 58 22.93 -5.25 -13.32
CA ARG A 58 21.87 -5.41 -14.32
C ARG A 58 20.48 -5.39 -13.68
N PRO A 59 19.46 -4.81 -14.34
CA PRO A 59 18.07 -4.99 -13.94
C PRO A 59 17.68 -6.47 -13.96
N GLN A 60 16.65 -6.82 -13.19
CA GLN A 60 16.12 -8.19 -13.17
C GLN A 60 15.33 -8.50 -14.45
N ASP A 61 15.56 -9.68 -15.01
CA ASP A 61 14.88 -10.16 -16.20
C ASP A 61 13.54 -10.82 -15.82
N GLY A 62 12.44 -10.14 -16.10
CA GLY A 62 11.08 -10.63 -15.85
C GLY A 62 10.67 -10.64 -14.37
N ILE A 63 9.46 -11.14 -14.11
CA ILE A 63 8.86 -11.18 -12.77
C ILE A 63 8.95 -12.54 -12.08
N PHE A 64 9.12 -13.61 -12.86
CA PHE A 64 9.10 -14.98 -12.36
C PHE A 64 10.51 -15.42 -11.91
N ASN A 65 10.92 -14.95 -10.73
CA ASN A 65 12.11 -15.42 -10.04
C ASN A 65 11.88 -15.41 -8.52
N THR A 66 12.73 -16.13 -7.79
CA THR A 66 12.60 -16.33 -6.33
C THR A 66 12.56 -15.01 -5.56
N TYR A 67 13.39 -14.03 -5.96
CA TYR A 67 13.41 -12.71 -5.34
C TYR A 67 12.07 -11.98 -5.51
N ILE A 68 11.62 -11.77 -6.75
CA ILE A 68 10.43 -10.97 -7.04
C ILE A 68 9.17 -11.66 -6.53
N MET A 69 9.01 -12.97 -6.79
CA MET A 69 7.83 -13.71 -6.34
C MET A 69 7.78 -13.85 -4.82
N GLY A 70 8.91 -14.15 -4.17
CA GLY A 70 8.99 -14.23 -2.71
C GLY A 70 8.63 -12.89 -2.06
N SER A 71 9.16 -11.79 -2.61
CA SER A 71 8.81 -10.45 -2.14
C SER A 71 7.32 -10.11 -2.32
N ILE A 72 6.73 -10.36 -3.49
CA ILE A 72 5.30 -10.09 -3.74
C ILE A 72 4.43 -10.87 -2.77
N LEU A 73 4.68 -12.17 -2.61
CA LEU A 73 3.89 -13.03 -1.73
C LEU A 73 4.07 -12.67 -0.25
N GLY A 74 5.29 -12.34 0.16
CA GLY A 74 5.57 -11.91 1.54
C GLY A 74 4.92 -10.58 1.89
N GLN A 75 5.00 -9.58 1.00
CA GLN A 75 4.33 -8.29 1.19
C GLN A 75 2.80 -8.46 1.21
N PHE A 76 2.25 -9.26 0.28
CA PHE A 76 0.83 -9.58 0.27
C PHE A 76 0.37 -10.25 1.56
N ALA A 77 1.15 -11.21 2.09
CA ALA A 77 0.82 -11.88 3.34
C ALA A 77 0.74 -10.88 4.51
N ILE A 78 1.68 -9.93 4.59
CA ILE A 78 1.66 -8.87 5.60
C ILE A 78 0.40 -8.01 5.48
N HIS A 79 0.08 -7.55 4.26
CA HIS A 79 -1.12 -6.77 4.00
C HIS A 79 -2.40 -7.50 4.41
N ILE A 80 -2.51 -8.79 4.12
CA ILE A 80 -3.66 -9.60 4.51
C ILE A 80 -3.73 -9.78 6.03
N VAL A 81 -2.61 -10.07 6.69
CA VAL A 81 -2.57 -10.23 8.15
C VAL A 81 -3.01 -8.95 8.85
N THR A 82 -2.55 -7.78 8.40
CA THR A 82 -2.95 -6.49 8.99
C THR A 82 -4.44 -6.19 8.75
N LEU A 83 -4.96 -6.49 7.55
CA LEU A 83 -6.41 -6.37 7.25
C LEU A 83 -7.25 -7.29 8.13
N ILE A 84 -6.87 -8.56 8.28
CA ILE A 84 -7.58 -9.53 9.12
C ILE A 84 -7.55 -9.09 10.59
N TYR A 85 -6.40 -8.64 11.08
CA TYR A 85 -6.27 -8.16 12.46
C TYR A 85 -7.18 -6.96 12.74
N ILE A 86 -7.13 -5.93 11.91
CA ILE A 86 -7.99 -4.74 12.10
C ILE A 86 -9.47 -5.11 11.96
N THR A 87 -9.84 -5.95 10.99
CA THR A 87 -11.22 -6.43 10.87
C THR A 87 -11.71 -7.12 12.14
N ARG A 88 -10.87 -7.97 12.74
CA ARG A 88 -11.19 -8.65 14.00
C ARG A 88 -11.33 -7.67 15.16
N GLU A 89 -10.44 -6.70 15.28
CA GLU A 89 -10.52 -5.67 16.32
C GLU A 89 -11.79 -4.82 16.20
N ILE A 90 -12.21 -4.50 14.98
CA ILE A 90 -13.48 -3.81 14.72
C ILE A 90 -14.65 -4.70 15.14
N TYR A 91 -14.65 -5.99 14.81
CA TYR A 91 -15.74 -6.89 15.20
C TYR A 91 -15.85 -7.16 16.71
N ILE A 92 -14.81 -6.86 17.48
CA ILE A 92 -14.88 -6.87 18.95
C ILE A 92 -15.63 -5.64 19.47
N LEU A 93 -15.50 -4.49 18.79
CA LEU A 93 -16.13 -3.22 19.16
C LEU A 93 -17.55 -3.09 18.59
N GLU A 94 -17.73 -3.47 17.33
CA GLU A 94 -18.98 -3.44 16.57
C GLU A 94 -19.24 -4.85 16.01
N PRO A 95 -20.03 -5.68 16.71
CA PRO A 95 -20.31 -7.04 16.28
C PRO A 95 -20.89 -7.08 14.87
N ARG A 96 -20.40 -8.03 14.06
CA ARG A 96 -20.84 -8.20 12.68
C ARG A 96 -22.35 -8.49 12.61
N GLU A 97 -23.05 -7.78 11.73
CA GLU A 97 -24.46 -8.04 11.43
C GLU A 97 -24.64 -9.47 10.86
N ALA A 98 -25.66 -10.17 11.36
CA ALA A 98 -25.94 -11.56 10.97
C ALA A 98 -26.43 -11.69 9.51
N GLN A 99 -27.08 -10.64 8.99
CA GLN A 99 -27.54 -10.56 7.61
C GLN A 99 -26.92 -9.32 6.97
N VAL A 100 -26.09 -9.53 5.95
CA VAL A 100 -25.44 -8.45 5.21
C VAL A 100 -26.29 -8.12 4.00
N ASP A 101 -26.80 -6.89 3.94
CA ASP A 101 -27.46 -6.36 2.75
C ASP A 101 -26.42 -5.75 1.80
N LEU A 102 -26.14 -6.44 0.69
CA LEU A 102 -25.19 -6.01 -0.33
C LEU A 102 -25.71 -4.84 -1.19
N GLU A 103 -27.02 -4.57 -1.19
CA GLU A 103 -27.64 -3.48 -1.95
C GLU A 103 -27.73 -2.18 -1.14
N LYS A 104 -27.55 -2.24 0.19
CA LYS A 104 -27.56 -1.10 1.09
C LYS A 104 -26.64 0.03 0.60
N LYS A 105 -27.10 1.28 0.70
CA LYS A 105 -26.27 2.45 0.34
C LYS A 105 -25.11 2.63 1.32
N PHE A 106 -24.09 3.37 0.89
CA PHE A 106 -22.96 3.72 1.75
C PHE A 106 -23.47 4.40 3.03
N GLU A 107 -23.03 3.89 4.18
CA GLU A 107 -23.21 4.49 5.49
C GLU A 107 -21.86 4.52 6.23
N PRO A 108 -21.49 5.64 6.88
CA PRO A 108 -20.28 5.72 7.68
C PRO A 108 -20.30 4.66 8.80
N SER A 109 -19.21 3.90 8.90
CA SER A 109 -19.02 2.89 9.95
C SER A 109 -17.55 2.84 10.39
N LEU A 110 -17.30 2.25 11.57
CA LEU A 110 -15.94 2.00 12.03
C LEU A 110 -15.21 1.06 11.08
N LEU A 111 -15.92 0.05 10.56
CA LEU A 111 -15.43 -0.88 9.56
C LEU A 111 -15.01 -0.18 8.27
N ASN A 112 -15.84 0.71 7.71
CA ASN A 112 -15.46 1.52 6.55
C ASN A 112 -14.20 2.35 6.83
N THR A 113 -14.18 3.08 7.95
CA THR A 113 -13.10 4.00 8.32
C THR A 113 -11.76 3.27 8.46
N GLY A 114 -11.73 2.20 9.26
CA GLY A 114 -10.52 1.41 9.49
C GLY A 114 -10.00 0.75 8.22
N MET A 115 -10.91 0.18 7.41
CA MET A 115 -10.52 -0.52 6.18
C MET A 115 -10.08 0.43 5.07
N PHE A 116 -10.68 1.62 4.96
CA PHE A 116 -10.25 2.65 4.03
C PHE A 116 -8.85 3.15 4.37
N LEU A 117 -8.62 3.55 5.62
CA LEU A 117 -7.33 4.10 6.06
C LEU A 117 -6.19 3.09 5.93
N LEU A 118 -6.44 1.83 6.31
CA LEU A 118 -5.43 0.77 6.16
C LEU A 118 -5.15 0.48 4.68
N GLN A 119 -6.16 0.34 3.82
CA GLN A 119 -5.93 0.09 2.38
C GLN A 119 -5.22 1.26 1.70
N LEU A 120 -5.58 2.50 2.07
CA LEU A 120 -4.90 3.70 1.57
C LEU A 120 -3.41 3.68 1.95
N ALA A 121 -3.09 3.30 3.19
CA ALA A 121 -1.70 3.15 3.63
C ALA A 121 -0.96 2.00 2.93
N GLN A 122 -1.63 0.86 2.70
CA GLN A 122 -1.05 -0.28 1.97
C GLN A 122 -0.71 0.06 0.52
N GLN A 123 -1.51 0.90 -0.12
CA GLN A 123 -1.19 1.43 -1.45
C GLN A 123 0.09 2.26 -1.41
N VAL A 124 0.22 3.18 -0.44
CA VAL A 124 1.47 3.96 -0.23
C VAL A 124 2.66 3.04 -0.01
N SER A 125 2.51 2.05 0.86
CA SER A 125 3.51 1.02 1.16
C SER A 125 3.96 0.32 -0.12
N THR A 126 3.00 -0.11 -0.96
CA THR A 126 3.28 -0.76 -2.24
C THR A 126 4.11 0.13 -3.16
N PHE A 127 3.80 1.42 -3.30
CA PHE A 127 4.59 2.32 -4.13
C PHE A 127 5.96 2.63 -3.53
N ALA A 128 6.01 2.99 -2.25
CA ALA A 128 7.22 3.45 -1.59
C ALA A 128 8.28 2.34 -1.51
N VAL A 129 7.87 1.12 -1.13
CA VAL A 129 8.77 -0.03 -0.97
C VAL A 129 9.24 -0.55 -2.33
N ASN A 130 8.36 -0.57 -3.34
CA ASN A 130 8.64 -1.21 -4.62
C ASN A 130 9.05 -0.22 -5.73
N TYR A 131 9.26 1.06 -5.39
CA TYR A 131 9.84 2.02 -6.32
C TYR A 131 11.31 1.68 -6.59
N ILE A 132 11.58 1.17 -7.78
CA ILE A 132 12.95 0.92 -8.24
C ILE A 132 13.56 2.25 -8.66
N GLY A 133 14.47 2.82 -7.89
CA GLY A 133 15.21 4.04 -8.23
C GLY A 133 16.65 3.75 -8.64
N LEU A 134 17.57 4.08 -7.73
CA LEU A 134 19.00 3.80 -7.87
C LEU A 134 19.26 2.28 -7.90
N PRO A 135 20.26 1.81 -8.67
CA PRO A 135 21.25 2.58 -9.44
C PRO A 135 20.84 2.90 -10.89
N PHE A 136 19.58 2.66 -11.29
CA PHE A 136 19.17 2.74 -12.70
C PHE A 136 18.54 4.09 -13.10
N LYS A 137 17.77 4.68 -12.19
CA LYS A 137 17.10 5.97 -12.39
C LYS A 137 17.12 6.80 -11.11
N GLU A 138 16.66 8.04 -11.23
CA GLU A 138 16.57 8.96 -10.10
C GLU A 138 15.79 8.37 -8.91
N GLY A 139 16.19 8.79 -7.71
CA GLY A 139 15.57 8.33 -6.48
C GLY A 139 14.13 8.80 -6.35
N ILE A 140 13.40 8.20 -5.40
CA ILE A 140 12.01 8.57 -5.15
C ILE A 140 11.84 10.03 -4.73
N ARG A 141 12.86 10.60 -4.08
CA ARG A 141 12.89 12.01 -3.64
C ARG A 141 13.10 12.99 -4.78
N ASP A 142 13.82 12.58 -5.82
CA ASP A 142 14.09 13.41 -7.00
C ASP A 142 12.86 13.46 -7.93
N ASN A 143 12.08 12.38 -7.93
CA ASN A 143 10.78 12.33 -8.59
C ASN A 143 9.71 13.09 -7.78
N LYS A 144 9.66 14.42 -7.97
CA LYS A 144 8.75 15.31 -7.23
C LYS A 144 7.28 14.87 -7.26
N GLY A 145 6.80 14.37 -8.41
CA GLY A 145 5.41 13.91 -8.55
C GLY A 145 5.12 12.71 -7.65
N MET A 146 6.01 11.72 -7.64
CA MET A 146 5.91 10.56 -6.75
C MET A 146 6.06 10.98 -5.29
N TYR A 147 7.06 11.80 -4.98
CA TYR A 147 7.35 12.23 -3.61
C TYR A 147 6.17 12.97 -2.97
N TYR A 148 5.61 13.99 -3.64
CA TYR A 148 4.47 14.73 -3.12
C TYR A 148 3.17 13.92 -3.15
N GLY A 149 3.00 13.03 -4.15
CA GLY A 149 1.87 12.10 -4.18
C GLY A 149 1.85 11.19 -2.96
N LEU A 150 2.97 10.52 -2.67
CA LEU A 150 3.09 9.65 -1.49
C LEU A 150 2.97 10.42 -0.19
N PHE A 151 3.53 11.62 -0.11
CA PHE A 151 3.40 12.46 1.08
C PHE A 151 1.94 12.86 1.33
N GLY A 152 1.20 13.22 0.28
CA GLY A 152 -0.23 13.56 0.39
C GLY A 152 -1.07 12.38 0.87
N VAL A 153 -0.87 11.20 0.30
CA VAL A 153 -1.61 9.99 0.70
C VAL A 153 -1.23 9.55 2.12
N ALA A 154 0.06 9.53 2.45
CA ALA A 154 0.53 9.18 3.79
C ALA A 154 0.00 10.17 4.83
N GLY A 155 0.02 11.47 4.52
CA GLY A 155 -0.57 12.51 5.34
C GLY A 155 -2.05 12.27 5.61
N LEU A 156 -2.84 11.99 4.57
CA LEU A 156 -4.27 11.67 4.70
C LEU A 156 -4.51 10.44 5.59
N ALA A 157 -3.74 9.36 5.41
CA ALA A 157 -3.88 8.15 6.21
C ALA A 157 -3.52 8.37 7.69
N ILE A 158 -2.46 9.14 7.98
CA ILE A 158 -2.04 9.44 9.36
C ILE A 158 -2.99 10.44 10.02
N MET A 159 -3.39 11.52 9.34
CA MET A 159 -4.39 12.47 9.86
C MET A 159 -5.72 11.76 10.15
N GLY A 160 -6.17 10.89 9.24
CA GLY A 160 -7.39 10.10 9.41
C GLY A 160 -7.32 9.12 10.58
N SER A 161 -6.24 8.34 10.70
CA SER A 161 -6.09 7.32 11.75
C SER A 161 -5.85 7.89 13.15
N THR A 162 -5.26 9.08 13.25
CA THR A 162 -5.00 9.77 14.53
C THR A 162 -6.09 10.77 14.92
N GLU A 163 -6.97 11.13 13.97
CA GLU A 163 -7.97 12.21 14.10
C GLU A 163 -7.34 13.57 14.44
N PHE A 164 -6.11 13.81 13.98
CA PHE A 164 -5.39 15.06 14.27
C PHE A 164 -6.10 16.30 13.72
N MET A 165 -6.81 16.16 12.60
CA MET A 165 -7.64 17.21 11.98
C MET A 165 -9.08 16.72 11.82
N PRO A 166 -9.99 17.04 12.75
CA PRO A 166 -11.38 16.59 12.72
C PRO A 166 -12.13 17.00 11.45
N GLU A 167 -11.79 18.13 10.85
CA GLU A 167 -12.41 18.63 9.62
C GLU A 167 -12.14 17.69 8.43
N VAL A 168 -10.93 17.13 8.35
CA VAL A 168 -10.57 16.14 7.33
C VAL A 168 -11.38 14.86 7.54
N ASN A 169 -11.54 14.42 8.79
CA ASN A 169 -12.30 13.23 9.12
C ASN A 169 -13.78 13.39 8.77
N GLN A 170 -14.36 14.55 9.08
CA GLN A 170 -15.73 14.86 8.71
C GLN A 170 -15.93 14.91 7.19
N ALA A 171 -15.02 15.55 6.46
CA ALA A 171 -15.06 15.62 5.00
C ALA A 171 -14.97 14.24 4.33
N MET A 172 -14.19 13.32 4.93
CA MET A 172 -14.04 11.94 4.46
C MET A 172 -15.10 10.98 5.01
N GLN A 173 -16.04 11.48 5.80
CA GLN A 173 -17.08 10.71 6.48
C GLN A 173 -16.52 9.57 7.35
N PHE A 174 -15.39 9.82 8.01
CA PHE A 174 -14.82 8.90 8.99
C PHE A 174 -15.58 8.97 10.31
N VAL A 175 -15.84 7.81 10.90
CA VAL A 175 -16.50 7.67 12.20
C VAL A 175 -15.48 7.91 13.32
N PRO A 176 -15.85 8.61 14.40
CA PRO A 176 -14.97 8.83 15.53
C PRO A 176 -14.52 7.50 16.15
N MET A 177 -13.23 7.41 16.46
CA MET A 177 -12.57 6.21 16.95
C MET A 177 -12.14 6.35 18.42
N ASP A 178 -12.33 5.28 19.19
CA ASP A 178 -11.76 5.21 20.54
C ASP A 178 -10.22 5.26 20.51
N ILE A 179 -9.61 5.81 21.55
CA ILE A 179 -8.16 6.01 21.64
C ILE A 179 -7.38 4.70 21.49
N ILE A 180 -7.91 3.61 22.04
CA ILE A 180 -7.28 2.29 21.94
C ILE A 180 -7.30 1.81 20.49
N PHE A 181 -8.43 2.00 19.81
CA PHE A 181 -8.56 1.62 18.40
C PHE A 181 -7.67 2.47 17.50
N LYS A 182 -7.56 3.79 17.75
CA LYS A 182 -6.62 4.67 17.02
C LYS A 182 -5.19 4.19 17.13
N CYS A 183 -4.73 3.88 18.34
CA CYS A 183 -3.39 3.33 18.56
C CYS A 183 -3.17 2.01 17.82
N LYS A 184 -4.16 1.10 17.84
CA LYS A 184 -4.09 -0.17 17.10
C LYS A 184 -4.04 0.05 15.59
N LEU A 185 -4.90 0.92 15.05
CA LEU A 185 -4.96 1.22 13.61
C LEU A 185 -3.67 1.88 13.11
N THR A 186 -3.24 2.97 13.76
CA THR A 186 -1.99 3.65 13.40
C THR A 186 -0.78 2.73 13.59
N GLY A 187 -0.76 1.93 14.66
CA GLY A 187 0.26 0.90 14.87
C GLY A 187 0.32 -0.12 13.74
N CYS A 188 -0.84 -0.63 13.29
CA CYS A 188 -0.92 -1.54 12.14
C CYS A 188 -0.47 -0.90 10.84
N ILE A 189 -0.80 0.37 10.58
CA ILE A 189 -0.33 1.10 9.39
C ILE A 189 1.20 1.16 9.37
N VAL A 190 1.83 1.47 10.52
CA VAL A 190 3.29 1.54 10.64
C VAL A 190 3.92 0.15 10.51
N LEU A 191 3.36 -0.85 11.19
CA LEU A 191 3.85 -2.24 11.14
C LEU A 191 3.71 -2.84 9.74
N ASP A 192 2.65 -2.53 9.01
CA ASP A 192 2.47 -2.93 7.61
C ASP A 192 3.61 -2.40 6.75
N LEU A 193 3.86 -1.08 6.80
CA LEU A 193 4.91 -0.42 6.03
C LEU A 193 6.31 -0.95 6.38
N VAL A 194 6.62 -1.08 7.67
CA VAL A 194 7.92 -1.57 8.13
C VAL A 194 8.09 -3.05 7.76
N GLY A 195 7.03 -3.84 7.90
CA GLY A 195 7.03 -5.26 7.57
C GLY A 195 7.25 -5.51 6.09
N THR A 196 6.51 -4.84 5.21
CA THR A 196 6.68 -4.97 3.75
C THR A 196 8.04 -4.49 3.30
N TRP A 197 8.55 -3.40 3.88
CA TRP A 197 9.91 -2.92 3.64
C TRP A 197 10.96 -3.97 4.05
N ALA A 198 10.83 -4.54 5.25
CA ALA A 198 11.75 -5.55 5.75
C ALA A 198 11.75 -6.82 4.87
N VAL A 199 10.57 -7.27 4.43
CA VAL A 199 10.44 -8.39 3.50
C VAL A 199 11.10 -8.11 2.15
N GLU A 200 10.87 -6.93 1.57
CA GLU A 200 11.53 -6.53 0.31
C GLU A 200 13.05 -6.51 0.48
N VAL A 201 13.56 -5.92 1.56
CA VAL A 201 15.00 -5.87 1.84
C VAL A 201 15.57 -7.28 2.02
N PHE A 202 14.88 -8.14 2.77
CA PHE A 202 15.28 -9.53 2.97
C PHE A 202 15.40 -10.27 1.63
N PHE A 203 14.33 -10.28 0.82
CA PHE A 203 14.35 -10.98 -0.45
C PHE A 203 15.37 -10.39 -1.42
N LYS A 204 15.53 -9.06 -1.42
CA LYS A 204 16.54 -8.39 -2.24
C LYS A 204 17.96 -8.75 -1.83
N TYR A 205 18.25 -8.81 -0.54
CA TYR A 205 19.60 -9.12 -0.04
C TYR A 205 19.99 -10.57 -0.31
N PHE A 206 19.08 -11.53 -0.06
CA PHE A 206 19.41 -12.96 -0.15
C PHE A 206 19.22 -13.57 -1.55
N PHE A 207 18.34 -13.00 -2.39
CA PHE A 207 17.92 -13.68 -3.63
C PHE A 207 18.03 -12.81 -4.90
N MET A 208 18.42 -11.53 -4.82
CA MET A 208 18.59 -10.71 -6.01
C MET A 208 19.91 -11.06 -6.72
N ASN A 209 19.82 -11.53 -7.96
CA ASN A 209 21.00 -11.75 -8.80
C ASN A 209 21.13 -10.65 -9.85
N SER A 210 22.04 -9.71 -9.61
CA SER A 210 22.35 -8.60 -10.54
C SER A 210 23.74 -8.71 -11.16
N ALA A 211 24.37 -9.89 -11.10
CA ALA A 211 25.74 -10.13 -11.58
C ALA A 211 25.89 -9.77 -13.07
N ALA A 212 27.10 -9.48 -13.54
CA ALA A 212 27.38 -9.27 -14.97
C ALA A 212 27.25 -10.58 -15.77
N ALA A 213 27.07 -10.47 -17.09
CA ALA A 213 27.08 -11.66 -17.95
C ALA A 213 28.50 -12.24 -17.94
N ASP A 214 28.62 -13.56 -18.08
CA ASP A 214 29.90 -14.27 -18.15
C ASP A 214 30.84 -13.67 -19.20
N ILE A 215 30.34 -13.37 -20.40
CA ILE A 215 31.10 -12.72 -21.48
C ILE A 215 31.60 -11.31 -21.16
N ALA A 216 31.03 -10.65 -20.14
CA ALA A 216 31.41 -9.30 -19.72
C ALA A 216 32.45 -9.30 -18.58
N ILE A 217 32.77 -10.47 -18.01
CA ILE A 217 33.81 -10.61 -16.99
C ILE A 217 35.15 -10.54 -17.70
N ARG A 218 35.95 -9.52 -17.38
CA ARG A 218 37.33 -9.39 -17.85
C ARG A 218 38.25 -9.86 -16.72
N ASP A 219 39.09 -10.86 -17.02
CA ASP A 219 40.17 -11.32 -16.15
C ASP A 219 41.22 -10.23 -15.91
#